data_AF-A0A6I4HWH3-F1
#
_entry.id   AF-A0A6I4HWH3-F1
#
_cell.length_a   1.000
_cell.length_b   1.000
_cell.length_c   1.000
_cell.angle_alpha   90.00
_cell.angle_beta   90.00
_cell.angle_gamma   90.00
#
_symmetry.space_group_name_H-M   'P 1'
#
loop_
_entity.id
_entity.type
_entity.pdbx_description
1 polymer ?
#
loop_
_entity_poly.entity_id
_entity_poly.type
_entity_poly.pdbx_seq_one_letter_code
_entity_poly.pdbx_strand_id
1 'polypeptide(L)'
;MAGKKKSKFGVGNFVSFGAVVVIIGLLFKIQHWEYASTFITIGLGTEALLFFVLGLQPEAVEIDWAKAYPELADDYDGEPVKRVAPPVAATGNTAALDKMLSDAKIGPELISSLGDGLRTFGDKVANISKVADAGEATNDFATKIKAAGNSYDRLGAAFEKATANINELASTDTDSKAYHEQVNNMAKNLAALNAVYELELQDSSAHLKAMNKFYSSLASTMQNFNESLDDSRQFKDEVGKLSKNLASLNAIYGNMLTAMNQPRVS
;
A
#
# COMPACT_ATOMS: atom_id res chain seq x y z
N MET A 1 8.57 -40.80 43.82
CA MET A 1 9.31 -39.71 43.14
C MET A 1 9.19 -39.97 41.64
N ALA A 2 8.74 -39.11 40.74
CA ALA A 2 8.59 -37.66 40.72
C ALA A 2 7.36 -37.28 39.88
N GLY A 3 6.57 -36.32 40.34
CA GLY A 3 5.48 -35.73 39.56
C GLY A 3 6.05 -34.83 38.45
N LYS A 4 5.99 -35.28 37.20
CA LYS A 4 6.21 -34.41 36.04
C LYS A 4 4.95 -33.58 35.81
N LYS A 5 5.05 -32.28 36.08
CA LYS A 5 4.05 -31.26 35.70
C LYS A 5 3.67 -31.45 34.22
N LYS A 6 2.44 -31.88 33.94
CA LYS A 6 1.86 -31.82 32.59
C LYS A 6 1.71 -30.34 32.22
N SER A 7 2.55 -29.86 31.30
CA SER A 7 2.39 -28.53 30.70
C SER A 7 0.99 -28.43 30.09
N LYS A 8 0.27 -27.35 30.39
CA LYS A 8 -1.10 -27.10 29.94
C LYS A 8 -1.20 -26.72 28.45
N PHE A 9 -0.08 -26.69 27.72
CA PHE A 9 -0.02 -26.40 26.29
C PHE A 9 0.45 -27.65 25.54
N GLY A 10 -0.48 -28.28 24.80
CA GLY A 10 -0.19 -29.40 23.92
C GLY A 10 0.25 -28.92 22.54
N VAL A 11 0.84 -29.83 21.75
CA VAL A 11 1.23 -29.58 20.34
C VAL A 11 0.05 -29.06 19.52
N GLY A 12 -1.17 -29.53 19.80
CA GLY A 12 -2.39 -29.03 19.16
C GLY A 12 -2.60 -27.51 19.30
N ASN A 13 -2.25 -26.91 20.43
CA ASN A 13 -2.35 -25.46 20.61
C ASN A 13 -1.36 -24.70 19.70
N PHE A 14 -0.14 -25.23 19.52
CA PHE A 14 0.86 -24.62 18.64
C PHE A 14 0.42 -24.66 17.17
N VAL A 15 -0.19 -25.77 16.75
CA VAL A 15 -0.77 -25.92 15.41
C VAL A 15 -1.92 -24.94 15.20
N SER A 16 -2.82 -24.81 16.19
CA SER A 16 -3.91 -23.82 16.13
C SER A 16 -3.40 -22.37 16.06
N PHE A 17 -2.32 -22.03 16.76
CA PHE A 17 -1.72 -20.69 16.66
C PHE A 17 -1.11 -20.42 15.28
N GLY A 18 -0.47 -21.43 14.67
CA GLY A 18 0.02 -21.32 13.30
C GLY A 18 -1.09 -21.10 12.27
N ALA A 19 -2.16 -21.88 12.36
CA ALA A 19 -3.31 -21.77 11.48
C ALA A 19 -3.93 -20.36 11.50
N VAL A 20 -3.95 -19.69 12.66
CA VAL A 20 -4.41 -18.30 12.78
C VAL A 20 -3.54 -17.34 11.95
N VAL A 21 -2.22 -17.50 11.97
CA VAL A 21 -1.29 -16.66 11.19
C VAL A 21 -1.52 -16.86 9.68
N VAL A 22 -1.80 -18.09 9.24
CA VAL A 22 -2.13 -18.42 7.84
C VAL A 22 -3.44 -17.77 7.41
N ILE A 23 -4.48 -17.87 8.23
CA ILE A 23 -5.81 -17.30 7.95
C ILE A 23 -5.72 -15.78 7.82
N ILE A 24 -4.95 -15.11 8.69
CA ILE A 24 -4.72 -13.66 8.60
C ILE A 24 -3.97 -13.30 7.31
N GLY A 25 -2.96 -14.08 6.92
CA GLY A 25 -2.24 -13.89 5.65
C GLY A 25 -3.14 -14.05 4.42
N LEU A 26 -4.04 -15.04 4.43
CA LEU A 26 -5.04 -15.25 3.37
C LEU A 26 -6.06 -14.10 3.30
N LEU A 27 -6.52 -13.62 4.45
CA LEU A 27 -7.44 -12.48 4.53
C LEU A 27 -6.84 -11.25 3.83
N PHE A 28 -5.58 -10.93 4.11
CA PHE A 28 -4.87 -9.81 3.48
C PHE A 28 -4.73 -10.00 1.97
N LYS A 29 -4.52 -11.24 1.51
CA LYS A 29 -4.44 -11.57 0.08
C LYS A 29 -5.77 -11.37 -0.65
N ILE A 30 -6.90 -11.73 -0.04
CA ILE A 30 -8.24 -11.55 -0.62
C ILE A 30 -8.64 -10.07 -0.66
N GLN A 31 -8.30 -9.30 0.37
CA GLN A 31 -8.66 -7.88 0.45
C GLN A 31 -7.73 -6.93 -0.33
N HIS A 32 -6.68 -7.45 -0.98
CA HIS A 32 -5.72 -6.68 -1.78
C HIS A 32 -5.08 -5.50 -1.02
N TRP A 33 -4.87 -5.67 0.29
CA TRP A 33 -4.22 -4.64 1.10
C TRP A 33 -2.72 -4.54 0.79
N GLU A 34 -2.15 -3.35 1.04
CA GLU A 34 -0.71 -3.13 0.92
C GLU A 34 0.04 -4.14 1.82
N TYR A 35 1.16 -4.68 1.33
CA TYR A 35 1.92 -5.79 1.97
C TYR A 35 1.25 -7.18 1.99
N ALA A 36 0.11 -7.38 1.32
CA ALA A 36 -0.56 -8.69 1.29
C ALA A 36 0.34 -9.86 0.85
N SER A 37 1.25 -9.62 -0.10
CA SER A 37 2.19 -10.66 -0.55
C SER A 37 3.20 -11.04 0.54
N THR A 38 3.60 -10.11 1.39
CA THR A 38 4.54 -10.37 2.49
C THR A 38 3.86 -11.16 3.60
N PHE A 39 2.62 -10.80 3.96
CA PHE A 39 1.86 -11.49 5.00
C PHE A 39 1.51 -12.94 4.63
N ILE A 40 1.13 -13.21 3.37
CA ILE A 40 0.85 -14.59 2.94
C ILE A 40 2.12 -15.46 2.91
N THR A 41 3.27 -14.89 2.54
CA THR A 41 4.55 -15.61 2.58
C THR A 41 4.94 -16.00 4.01
N ILE A 42 4.72 -15.11 4.98
CA ILE A 42 4.97 -15.41 6.40
C ILE A 42 3.99 -16.49 6.91
N GLY A 43 2.71 -16.39 6.55
CA GLY A 43 1.70 -17.40 6.92
C GLY A 43 2.05 -18.79 6.39
N LEU A 44 2.26 -18.92 5.07
CA LEU A 44 2.63 -20.19 4.45
C LEU A 44 3.98 -20.72 4.95
N GLY A 45 4.94 -19.85 5.23
CA GLY A 45 6.21 -20.24 5.84
C GLY A 45 6.06 -20.81 7.25
N THR A 46 5.15 -20.26 8.04
CA THR A 46 4.82 -20.77 9.39
C THR A 46 4.17 -22.15 9.30
N GLU A 47 3.26 -22.35 8.34
CA GLU A 47 2.59 -23.63 8.11
C GLU A 47 3.56 -24.74 7.67
N ALA A 48 4.49 -24.42 6.77
CA ALA A 48 5.52 -25.37 6.34
C ALA A 48 6.40 -25.84 7.50
N LEU A 49 6.73 -24.94 8.42
CA LEU A 49 7.54 -25.25 9.61
C LEU A 49 6.73 -26.11 10.61
N LEU A 50 5.44 -25.83 10.78
CA LEU A 50 4.58 -26.63 11.64
C LEU A 50 4.37 -28.04 11.10
N PHE A 51 4.09 -28.21 9.81
CA PHE A 51 3.99 -29.53 9.20
C PHE A 51 5.28 -30.33 9.30
N PHE A 52 6.43 -29.66 9.15
CA PHE A 52 7.72 -30.29 9.34
C PHE A 52 7.91 -30.84 10.76
N VAL A 53 7.50 -30.07 11.78
CA VAL A 53 7.58 -30.49 13.18
C VAL A 53 6.56 -31.59 13.50
N LEU A 54 5.35 -31.49 12.96
CA LEU A 54 4.28 -32.49 13.14
C LEU A 54 4.63 -33.82 12.48
N GLY A 55 5.28 -33.79 11.31
CA GLY A 55 5.73 -35.00 10.60
C GLY A 55 6.83 -35.78 11.33
N LEU A 56 7.52 -35.16 12.30
CA LEU A 56 8.48 -35.82 13.17
C LEU A 56 7.83 -36.45 14.42
N GLN A 57 6.54 -36.24 14.65
CA GLN A 57 5.82 -36.80 15.77
C GLN A 57 5.26 -38.19 15.40
N PRO A 58 5.45 -39.23 16.24
CA PRO A 58 4.84 -40.53 16.00
C PRO A 58 3.31 -40.45 16.05
N GLU A 59 2.65 -41.12 15.10
CA GLU A 59 1.19 -41.26 15.06
C GLU A 59 0.65 -41.82 16.38
N ALA A 60 -0.45 -41.25 16.86
CA ALA A 60 -1.16 -41.79 18.00
C ALA A 60 -1.79 -43.12 17.58
N VAL A 61 -1.26 -44.23 18.09
CA VAL A 61 -1.84 -45.56 17.89
C VAL A 61 -3.26 -45.56 18.47
N GLU A 62 -4.26 -45.67 17.59
CA GLU A 62 -5.65 -45.81 18.03
C GLU A 62 -5.82 -47.15 18.75
N ILE A 63 -6.46 -47.09 19.91
CA ILE A 63 -6.75 -48.28 20.71
C ILE A 63 -7.88 -49.04 20.02
N ASP A 64 -7.60 -50.28 19.60
CA ASP A 64 -8.58 -51.15 18.96
C ASP A 64 -9.67 -51.60 19.95
N TRP A 65 -10.79 -50.89 19.92
CA TRP A 65 -11.95 -51.14 20.79
C TRP A 65 -12.59 -52.51 20.55
N ALA A 66 -12.34 -53.16 19.40
CA ALA A 66 -12.83 -54.49 19.10
C ALA A 66 -12.25 -55.56 20.04
N LYS A 67 -11.09 -55.30 20.66
CA LYS A 67 -10.48 -56.20 21.65
C LYS A 67 -11.18 -56.16 23.02
N ALA A 68 -11.92 -55.08 23.32
CA ALA A 68 -12.61 -54.88 24.59
C ALA A 68 -14.10 -55.29 24.54
N TYR A 69 -14.74 -55.16 23.37
CA TYR A 69 -16.14 -55.57 23.15
C TYR A 69 -16.27 -56.25 21.78
N PRO A 70 -16.24 -57.59 21.71
CA PRO A 70 -16.30 -58.34 20.45
C PRO A 70 -17.65 -58.20 19.70
N GLU A 71 -18.64 -57.58 20.32
CA GLU A 71 -20.00 -57.35 19.80
C GLU A 71 -20.08 -56.19 18.78
N LEU A 72 -19.03 -55.37 18.67
CA LEU A 72 -18.92 -54.23 17.76
C LEU A 72 -18.08 -54.54 16.51
N ALA A 73 -17.57 -55.76 16.37
CA ALA A 73 -16.86 -56.19 15.18
C ALA A 73 -17.85 -56.42 14.04
N ASP A 74 -17.54 -55.92 12.84
CA ASP A 74 -18.40 -56.05 11.65
C ASP A 74 -18.64 -57.51 11.20
N ASP A 75 -17.88 -58.47 11.75
CA ASP A 75 -17.92 -59.93 11.46
C ASP A 75 -18.46 -60.75 12.66
N TYR A 76 -19.37 -60.20 13.45
CA TYR A 76 -19.96 -60.93 14.57
C TYR A 76 -21.12 -61.84 14.13
N ASP A 77 -20.84 -63.14 13.96
CA ASP A 77 -21.82 -64.17 13.54
C ASP A 77 -22.32 -65.05 14.71
N GLY A 78 -22.72 -64.41 15.82
CA GLY A 78 -23.30 -65.07 17.00
C GLY A 78 -24.83 -65.04 17.04
N GLU A 79 -25.47 -66.13 17.48
CA GLU A 79 -26.94 -66.20 17.61
C GLU A 79 -27.49 -65.08 18.51
N PRO A 80 -28.58 -64.39 18.10
CA PRO A 80 -29.17 -63.34 18.90
C PRO A 80 -29.69 -63.92 20.21
N VAL A 81 -29.27 -63.32 21.33
CA VAL A 81 -29.62 -63.78 22.68
C VAL A 81 -31.14 -63.87 22.82
N LYS A 82 -31.66 -65.10 22.77
CA LYS A 82 -33.07 -65.42 22.98
C LYS A 82 -33.39 -65.14 24.44
N ARG A 83 -33.99 -63.97 24.71
CA ARG A 83 -34.54 -63.66 26.05
C ARG A 83 -35.61 -64.71 26.37
N VAL A 84 -35.30 -65.63 27.27
CA VAL A 84 -36.25 -66.59 27.80
C VAL A 84 -37.21 -65.84 28.72
N ALA A 85 -38.43 -65.60 28.25
CA ALA A 85 -39.53 -65.19 29.12
C ALA A 85 -39.96 -66.41 29.96
N PRO A 86 -40.19 -66.27 31.28
CA PRO A 86 -40.65 -67.39 32.10
C PRO A 86 -42.08 -67.82 31.72
N PRO A 87 -42.50 -69.06 32.04
CA PRO A 87 -43.82 -69.56 31.69
C PRO A 87 -44.88 -68.82 32.49
N VAL A 88 -45.82 -68.17 31.78
CA VAL A 88 -47.03 -67.61 32.38
C VAL A 88 -47.96 -68.76 32.78
N ALA A 89 -47.90 -69.15 34.05
CA ALA A 89 -48.92 -69.98 34.66
C ALA A 89 -50.24 -69.21 34.69
N ALA A 90 -51.28 -69.79 34.09
CA ALA A 90 -52.65 -69.31 34.14
C ALA A 90 -53.25 -69.51 35.54
N THR A 91 -52.80 -68.70 36.51
CA THR A 91 -53.44 -68.52 37.82
C THR A 91 -53.40 -67.04 38.17
N GLY A 92 -54.45 -66.31 37.79
CA GLY A 92 -54.95 -65.13 38.49
C GLY A 92 -54.01 -63.97 38.86
N ASN A 93 -52.88 -63.73 38.19
CA ASN A 93 -52.12 -62.49 38.43
C ASN A 93 -52.87 -61.24 37.95
N THR A 94 -53.74 -61.38 36.93
CA THR A 94 -54.71 -60.34 36.58
C THR A 94 -55.71 -60.12 37.70
N ALA A 95 -56.15 -61.15 38.42
CA ALA A 95 -57.07 -61.00 39.54
C ALA A 95 -56.41 -60.38 40.79
N ALA A 96 -55.13 -60.63 41.04
CA ALA A 96 -54.38 -59.95 42.10
C ALA A 96 -54.05 -58.49 41.73
N LEU A 97 -53.70 -58.22 40.46
CA LEU A 97 -53.56 -56.86 39.92
C LEU A 97 -54.89 -56.11 39.89
N ASP A 98 -56.00 -56.76 39.54
CA ASP A 98 -57.35 -56.20 39.50
C ASP A 98 -57.88 -55.95 40.92
N LYS A 99 -57.55 -56.84 41.87
CA LYS A 99 -57.78 -56.61 43.30
C LYS A 99 -56.93 -55.47 43.85
N MET A 100 -55.65 -55.34 43.45
CA MET A 100 -54.81 -54.21 43.82
C MET A 100 -55.23 -52.90 43.15
N LEU A 101 -55.70 -52.93 41.90
CA LEU A 101 -56.28 -51.76 41.22
C LEU A 101 -57.56 -51.33 41.91
N SER A 102 -58.44 -52.28 42.24
CA SER A 102 -59.69 -52.04 42.96
C SER A 102 -59.44 -51.52 44.40
N ASP A 103 -58.55 -52.16 45.16
CA ASP A 103 -58.18 -51.75 46.53
C ASP A 103 -57.45 -50.38 46.54
N ALA A 104 -56.63 -50.09 45.53
CA ALA A 104 -56.01 -48.78 45.33
C ALA A 104 -56.98 -47.73 44.72
N LYS A 105 -58.25 -48.09 44.51
CA LYS A 105 -59.28 -47.28 43.83
C LYS A 105 -58.88 -46.79 42.45
N ILE A 106 -57.94 -47.43 41.77
CA ILE A 106 -57.57 -47.10 40.39
C ILE A 106 -58.64 -47.68 39.45
N GLY A 107 -59.79 -47.01 39.44
CA GLY A 107 -60.88 -47.29 38.52
C GLY A 107 -60.64 -46.67 37.13
N PRO A 108 -61.48 -47.02 36.15
CA PRO A 108 -61.43 -46.46 34.79
C PRO A 108 -61.48 -44.92 34.79
N GLU A 109 -62.10 -44.29 35.79
CA GLU A 109 -62.09 -42.83 35.94
C GLU A 109 -60.73 -42.24 36.30
N LEU A 110 -59.94 -42.88 37.18
CA LEU A 110 -58.60 -42.39 37.50
C LEU A 110 -57.65 -42.55 36.31
N ILE A 111 -57.79 -43.63 35.55
CA ILE A 111 -57.01 -43.85 34.32
C ILE A 111 -57.43 -42.83 33.25
N SER A 112 -58.73 -42.55 33.10
CA SER A 112 -59.23 -41.53 32.16
C SER A 112 -58.76 -40.14 32.55
N SER A 113 -58.86 -39.76 33.83
CA SER A 113 -58.41 -38.44 34.31
C SER A 113 -56.89 -38.27 34.23
N LEU A 114 -56.11 -39.34 34.40
CA LEU A 114 -54.67 -39.34 34.15
C LEU A 114 -54.35 -39.19 32.67
N GLY A 115 -55.08 -39.88 31.79
CA GLY A 115 -54.96 -39.74 30.34
C GLY A 115 -55.30 -38.33 29.87
N ASP A 116 -56.39 -37.76 30.37
CA ASP A 116 -56.77 -36.37 30.11
C ASP A 116 -55.76 -35.38 30.70
N GLY A 117 -55.21 -35.67 31.89
CA GLY A 117 -54.15 -34.88 32.51
C GLY A 117 -52.85 -34.88 31.70
N LEU A 118 -52.43 -36.05 31.20
CA LEU A 118 -51.23 -36.21 30.38
C LEU A 118 -51.41 -35.60 28.98
N ARG A 119 -52.60 -35.73 28.38
CA ARG A 119 -52.96 -35.05 27.13
C ARG A 119 -52.94 -33.54 27.31
N THR A 120 -53.60 -33.04 28.35
CA THR A 120 -53.61 -31.60 28.69
C THR A 120 -52.20 -31.08 28.99
N PHE A 121 -51.36 -31.87 29.66
CA PHE A 121 -49.97 -31.53 29.89
C PHE A 121 -49.17 -31.48 28.58
N GLY A 122 -49.34 -32.47 27.71
CA GLY A 122 -48.75 -32.49 26.36
C GLY A 122 -49.15 -31.27 25.54
N ASP A 123 -50.44 -30.91 25.54
CA ASP A 123 -50.96 -29.72 24.86
C ASP A 123 -50.36 -28.42 25.42
N LYS A 124 -50.19 -28.33 26.74
CA LYS A 124 -49.54 -27.17 27.39
C LYS A 124 -48.05 -27.09 27.06
N VAL A 125 -47.33 -28.20 27.05
CA VAL A 125 -45.91 -28.25 26.67
C VAL A 125 -45.74 -27.88 25.19
N ALA A 126 -46.62 -28.36 24.30
CA ALA A 126 -46.62 -27.96 22.89
C ALA A 126 -46.87 -26.46 22.71
N ASN A 127 -47.75 -25.86 23.52
CA ASN A 127 -47.98 -24.41 23.51
C ASN A 127 -46.77 -23.63 24.06
N ILE A 128 -46.09 -24.13 25.09
CA ILE A 128 -44.84 -23.54 25.59
C ILE A 128 -43.76 -23.57 24.51
N SER A 129 -43.63 -24.67 23.77
CA SER A 129 -42.69 -24.77 22.63
C SER A 129 -43.00 -23.71 21.58
N LYS A 130 -44.25 -23.56 21.16
CA LYS A 130 -44.65 -22.52 20.19
C LYS A 130 -44.38 -21.10 20.67
N VAL A 131 -44.56 -20.84 21.97
CA VAL A 131 -44.24 -19.52 22.57
C VAL A 131 -42.73 -19.31 22.61
N ALA A 132 -41.93 -20.34 22.87
CA ALA A 132 -40.47 -20.27 22.80
C ALA A 132 -40.00 -19.97 21.37
N ASP A 133 -40.52 -20.68 20.37
CA ASP A 133 -40.23 -20.46 18.95
C ASP A 133 -40.64 -19.05 18.51
N ALA A 134 -41.81 -18.56 18.96
CA ALA A 134 -42.26 -17.20 18.69
C ALA A 134 -41.39 -16.14 19.40
N GLY A 135 -40.86 -16.45 20.57
CA GLY A 135 -39.90 -15.61 21.29
C GLY A 135 -38.57 -15.47 20.55
N GLU A 136 -38.05 -16.57 20.01
CA GLU A 136 -36.86 -16.57 19.15
C GLU A 136 -37.09 -15.74 17.88
N ALA A 137 -38.19 -15.97 17.16
CA ALA A 137 -38.55 -15.20 15.97
C ALA A 137 -38.72 -13.69 16.25
N THR A 138 -39.24 -13.33 17.43
CA THR A 138 -39.38 -11.93 17.86
C THR A 138 -38.03 -11.29 18.13
N ASN A 139 -37.10 -12.02 18.76
CA ASN A 139 -35.74 -11.55 19.01
C ASN A 139 -34.95 -11.35 17.71
N ASP A 140 -35.11 -12.28 16.76
CA ASP A 140 -34.56 -12.18 15.41
C ASP A 140 -35.14 -10.98 14.65
N PHE A 141 -36.45 -10.77 14.74
CA PHE A 141 -37.11 -9.62 14.13
C PHE A 141 -36.60 -8.29 14.72
N ALA A 142 -36.49 -8.19 16.04
CA ALA A 142 -35.93 -7.01 16.70
C ALA A 142 -34.48 -6.73 16.26
N THR A 143 -33.68 -7.79 16.12
CA THR A 143 -32.30 -7.68 15.61
C THR A 143 -32.26 -7.21 14.17
N LYS A 144 -33.12 -7.76 13.30
CA LYS A 144 -33.23 -7.34 11.90
C LYS A 144 -33.73 -5.91 11.74
N ILE A 145 -34.68 -5.46 12.56
CA ILE A 145 -35.12 -4.05 12.59
C ILE A 145 -33.98 -3.13 13.02
N LYS A 146 -33.22 -3.49 14.05
CA LYS A 146 -32.06 -2.70 14.48
C LYS A 146 -31.00 -2.62 13.39
N ALA A 147 -30.73 -3.73 12.70
CA ALA A 147 -29.82 -3.76 11.56
C ALA A 147 -30.34 -2.91 10.38
N ALA A 148 -31.65 -2.92 10.14
CA ALA A 148 -32.29 -2.07 9.13
C ALA A 148 -32.17 -0.58 9.47
N GLY A 149 -32.38 -0.20 10.74
CA GLY A 149 -32.16 1.18 11.22
C GLY A 149 -30.73 1.65 10.97
N ASN A 150 -29.73 0.83 11.34
CA ASN A 150 -28.32 1.13 11.06
C ASN A 150 -28.03 1.26 9.56
N SER A 151 -28.68 0.44 8.73
CA SER A 151 -28.53 0.49 7.27
C SER A 151 -29.16 1.76 6.70
N TYR A 152 -30.27 2.21 7.26
CA TYR A 152 -30.93 3.46 6.91
C TYR A 152 -30.07 4.68 7.28
N ASP A 153 -29.46 4.68 8.47
CA ASP A 153 -28.54 5.74 8.89
C ASP A 153 -27.33 5.83 7.96
N ARG A 154 -26.77 4.66 7.58
CA ARG A 154 -25.66 4.59 6.60
C ARG A 154 -26.08 5.11 5.23
N LEU A 155 -27.29 4.80 4.79
CA LEU A 155 -27.84 5.29 3.53
C LEU A 155 -28.00 6.82 3.57
N GLY A 156 -28.53 7.37 4.67
CA GLY A 156 -28.63 8.81 4.88
C GLY A 156 -27.28 9.52 4.80
N ALA A 157 -26.27 9.00 5.52
CA ALA A 157 -24.91 9.53 5.48
C ALA A 157 -24.28 9.43 4.08
N ALA A 158 -24.53 8.34 3.35
CA ALA A 158 -24.07 8.19 1.98
C ALA A 158 -24.72 9.19 1.02
N PHE A 159 -26.03 9.47 1.20
CA PHE A 159 -26.74 10.50 0.43
C PHE A 159 -26.22 11.90 0.73
N GLU A 160 -26.03 12.27 2.00
CA GLU A 160 -25.45 13.57 2.37
C GLU A 160 -24.07 13.75 1.73
N LYS A 161 -23.22 12.72 1.81
CA LYS A 161 -21.90 12.73 1.19
C LYS A 161 -21.97 12.82 -0.34
N ALA A 162 -22.90 12.11 -0.97
CA ALA A 162 -23.10 12.19 -2.41
C ALA A 162 -23.56 13.59 -2.84
N THR A 163 -24.48 14.22 -2.10
CA THR A 163 -24.93 15.59 -2.35
C THR A 163 -23.80 16.61 -2.16
N ALA A 164 -22.97 16.45 -1.12
CA ALA A 164 -21.79 17.29 -0.91
C ALA A 164 -20.81 17.18 -2.09
N ASN A 165 -20.51 15.96 -2.54
CA ASN A 165 -19.64 15.72 -3.69
C ASN A 165 -20.20 16.29 -5.00
N ILE A 166 -21.53 16.23 -5.21
CA ILE A 166 -22.17 16.84 -6.38
C ILE A 166 -22.03 18.36 -6.35
N ASN A 167 -22.12 18.97 -5.16
CA ASN A 167 -21.94 20.41 -5.00
C ASN A 167 -20.47 20.82 -5.25
N GLU A 168 -19.52 20.02 -4.78
CA GLU A 168 -18.08 20.19 -5.06
C GLU A 168 -17.75 20.04 -6.55
N LEU A 169 -18.39 19.07 -7.22
CA LEU A 169 -18.26 18.88 -8.67
C LEU A 169 -18.86 20.05 -9.45
N ALA A 170 -19.98 20.62 -8.99
CA ALA A 170 -20.54 21.82 -9.59
C ALA A 170 -19.60 23.04 -9.43
N SER A 171 -18.87 23.13 -8.31
CA SER A 171 -17.79 24.13 -8.17
C SER A 171 -16.52 23.81 -8.95
N THR A 172 -16.31 22.56 -9.40
CA THR A 172 -15.14 22.23 -10.23
C THR A 172 -15.18 22.95 -11.60
N ASP A 173 -16.36 23.39 -12.08
CA ASP A 173 -16.46 24.21 -13.31
C ASP A 173 -15.78 25.59 -13.17
N THR A 174 -15.64 26.12 -11.94
CA THR A 174 -14.83 27.32 -11.68
C THR A 174 -13.34 27.01 -11.65
N ASP A 175 -12.94 25.87 -11.10
CA ASP A 175 -11.54 25.45 -11.02
C ASP A 175 -10.99 25.05 -12.41
N SER A 176 -11.83 24.50 -13.27
CA SER A 176 -11.50 24.20 -14.67
C SER A 176 -11.18 25.46 -15.48
N LYS A 177 -11.93 26.56 -15.25
CA LYS A 177 -11.64 27.86 -15.88
C LYS A 177 -10.33 28.46 -15.36
N ALA A 178 -10.10 28.42 -14.05
CA ALA A 178 -8.86 28.89 -13.45
C ALA A 178 -7.65 28.10 -13.97
N TYR A 179 -7.77 26.77 -14.06
CA TYR A 179 -6.74 25.90 -14.64
C TYR A 179 -6.48 26.22 -16.11
N HIS A 180 -7.54 26.40 -16.91
CA HIS A 180 -7.41 26.76 -18.33
C HIS A 180 -6.73 28.11 -18.51
N GLU A 181 -7.08 29.11 -17.70
CA GLU A 181 -6.44 30.42 -17.69
C GLU A 181 -4.95 30.33 -17.31
N GLN A 182 -4.62 29.51 -16.32
CA GLN A 182 -3.23 29.29 -15.91
C GLN A 182 -2.40 28.56 -16.99
N VAL A 183 -2.97 27.55 -17.65
CA VAL A 183 -2.33 26.87 -18.80
C VAL A 183 -2.14 27.84 -19.97
N ASN A 184 -3.13 28.70 -20.26
CA ASN A 184 -3.02 29.71 -21.30
C ASN A 184 -1.92 30.74 -20.97
N ASN A 185 -1.83 31.19 -19.72
CA ASN A 185 -0.78 32.10 -19.26
C ASN A 185 0.60 31.44 -19.34
N MET A 186 0.71 30.16 -18.98
CA MET A 186 1.94 29.38 -19.16
C MET A 186 2.34 29.28 -20.64
N ALA A 187 1.39 29.01 -21.54
CA ALA A 187 1.65 28.96 -22.98
C ALA A 187 2.14 30.32 -23.52
N LYS A 188 1.53 31.43 -23.09
CA LYS A 188 1.99 32.79 -23.43
C LYS A 188 3.40 33.05 -22.90
N ASN A 189 3.69 32.65 -21.67
CA ASN A 189 5.02 32.83 -21.08
C ASN A 189 6.08 32.00 -21.81
N LEU A 190 5.77 30.75 -22.19
CA LEU A 190 6.68 29.92 -23.00
C LEU A 190 6.91 30.50 -24.39
N ALA A 191 5.88 31.04 -25.03
CA ALA A 191 6.02 31.72 -26.32
C ALA A 191 6.91 32.97 -26.19
N ALA A 192 6.70 33.77 -25.14
CA ALA A 192 7.53 34.94 -24.85
C ALA A 192 8.98 34.53 -24.53
N LEU A 193 9.18 33.46 -23.76
CA LEU A 193 10.51 32.94 -23.44
C LEU A 193 11.26 32.48 -24.70
N ASN A 194 10.59 31.76 -25.58
CA ASN A 194 11.17 31.33 -26.86
C ASN A 194 11.56 32.53 -27.74
N ALA A 195 10.72 33.57 -27.79
CA ALA A 195 11.04 34.80 -28.51
C ALA A 195 12.25 35.55 -27.91
N VAL A 196 12.37 35.58 -26.58
CA VAL A 196 13.54 36.14 -25.90
C VAL A 196 14.79 35.32 -26.19
N TYR A 197 14.68 33.99 -26.20
CA TYR A 197 15.81 33.10 -26.50
C TYR A 197 16.32 33.29 -27.94
N GLU A 198 15.41 33.46 -28.90
CA GLU A 198 15.75 33.79 -30.28
C GLU A 198 16.43 35.16 -30.39
N LEU A 199 15.90 36.17 -29.68
CA LEU A 199 16.53 37.49 -29.59
C LEU A 199 17.92 37.43 -28.94
N GLU A 200 18.11 36.66 -27.88
CA GLU A 200 19.39 36.52 -27.18
C GLU A 200 20.43 35.80 -28.05
N LEU A 201 20.03 34.77 -28.80
CA LEU A 201 20.89 34.13 -29.80
C LEU A 201 21.28 35.12 -30.91
N GLN A 202 20.34 35.93 -31.38
CA GLN A 202 20.62 36.94 -32.40
C GLN A 202 21.57 38.03 -31.87
N ASP A 203 21.34 38.54 -30.66
CA ASP A 203 22.18 39.55 -30.03
C ASP A 203 23.57 39.00 -29.72
N SER A 204 23.68 37.77 -29.24
CA SER A 204 24.96 37.09 -29.01
C SER A 204 25.74 36.92 -30.32
N SER A 205 25.07 36.58 -31.43
CA SER A 205 25.69 36.54 -32.76
C SER A 205 26.17 37.92 -33.22
N ALA A 206 25.38 38.97 -33.01
CA ALA A 206 25.78 40.34 -33.30
C ALA A 206 26.99 40.77 -32.44
N HIS A 207 27.00 40.42 -31.16
CA HIS A 207 28.09 40.66 -30.23
C HIS A 207 29.37 39.93 -30.65
N LEU A 208 29.29 38.65 -31.06
CA LEU A 208 30.45 37.91 -31.59
C LEU A 208 31.01 38.56 -32.85
N LYS A 209 30.14 39.02 -33.78
CA LYS A 209 30.59 39.74 -34.98
C LYS A 209 31.26 41.07 -34.63
N ALA A 210 30.69 41.83 -33.69
CA ALA A 210 31.28 43.06 -33.19
C ALA A 210 32.64 42.80 -32.52
N MET A 211 32.74 41.75 -31.71
CA MET A 211 33.98 41.34 -31.04
C MET A 211 35.07 40.94 -32.05
N ASN A 212 34.73 40.14 -33.07
CA ASN A 212 35.67 39.79 -34.13
C ASN A 212 36.18 41.02 -34.87
N LYS A 213 35.27 41.96 -35.21
CA LYS A 213 35.66 43.22 -35.85
C LYS A 213 36.54 44.08 -34.94
N PHE A 214 36.24 44.12 -33.64
CA PHE A 214 37.07 44.79 -32.64
C PHE A 214 38.48 44.20 -32.59
N TYR A 215 38.63 42.87 -32.54
CA TYR A 215 39.94 42.23 -32.57
C TYR A 215 40.72 42.52 -33.85
N SER A 216 40.08 42.49 -35.02
CA SER A 216 40.73 42.87 -36.28
C SER A 216 41.17 44.33 -36.28
N SER A 217 40.32 45.24 -35.79
CA SER A 217 40.67 46.64 -35.67
C SER A 217 41.83 46.84 -34.71
N LEU A 218 41.82 46.15 -33.56
CA LEU A 218 42.88 46.22 -32.56
C LEU A 218 44.21 45.69 -33.11
N ALA A 219 44.19 44.58 -33.85
CA ALA A 219 45.36 44.04 -34.52
C ALA A 219 45.94 45.03 -35.54
N SER A 220 45.07 45.64 -36.36
CA SER A 220 45.49 46.68 -37.31
C SER A 220 46.03 47.92 -36.60
N THR A 221 45.40 48.38 -35.52
CA THR A 221 45.92 49.50 -34.71
C THR A 221 47.28 49.18 -34.10
N MET A 222 47.48 47.96 -33.58
CA MET A 222 48.79 47.53 -33.07
C MET A 222 49.85 47.46 -34.17
N GLN A 223 49.48 47.02 -35.37
CA GLN A 223 50.40 47.01 -36.51
C GLN A 223 50.79 48.44 -36.92
N ASN A 224 49.82 49.33 -37.10
CA ASN A 224 50.08 50.73 -37.43
C ASN A 224 50.93 51.43 -36.35
N PHE A 225 50.72 51.07 -35.08
CA PHE A 225 51.52 51.57 -33.97
C PHE A 225 52.97 51.09 -34.05
N ASN A 226 53.20 49.81 -34.37
CA ASN A 226 54.54 49.28 -34.59
C ASN A 226 55.24 49.91 -35.79
N GLU A 227 54.54 50.12 -36.91
CA GLU A 227 55.08 50.83 -38.08
C GLU A 227 55.43 52.28 -37.74
N SER A 228 54.56 52.99 -37.02
CA SER A 228 54.84 54.36 -36.55
C SER A 228 56.05 54.44 -35.61
N LEU A 229 56.27 53.42 -34.78
CA LEU A 229 57.47 53.30 -33.95
C LEU A 229 58.74 53.13 -34.80
N ASP A 230 58.66 52.40 -35.92
CA ASP A 230 59.79 52.23 -36.83
C ASP A 230 60.09 53.51 -37.62
N ASP A 231 59.06 54.16 -38.16
CA ASP A 231 59.18 55.46 -38.82
C ASP A 231 59.77 56.52 -37.88
N SER A 232 59.37 56.51 -36.60
CA SER A 232 59.95 57.40 -35.58
C SER A 232 61.43 57.16 -35.34
N ARG A 233 61.90 55.90 -35.45
CA ARG A 233 63.33 55.56 -35.36
C ARG A 233 64.08 56.02 -36.60
N GLN A 234 63.56 55.73 -37.79
CA GLN A 234 64.17 56.16 -39.05
C GLN A 234 64.25 57.68 -39.15
N PHE A 235 63.18 58.39 -38.77
CA PHE A 235 63.17 59.85 -38.71
C PHE A 235 64.26 60.38 -37.77
N LYS A 236 64.41 59.79 -36.58
CA LYS A 236 65.49 60.15 -35.64
C LYS A 236 66.87 59.96 -36.27
N ASP A 237 67.09 58.87 -37.00
CA ASP A 237 68.36 58.58 -37.66
C ASP A 237 68.65 59.57 -38.80
N GLU A 238 67.66 59.87 -39.65
CA GLU A 238 67.80 60.85 -40.74
C GLU A 238 68.00 62.27 -40.22
N VAL A 239 67.30 62.67 -39.15
CA VAL A 239 67.55 63.95 -38.46
C VAL A 239 68.97 63.98 -37.89
N GLY A 240 69.47 62.86 -37.36
CA GLY A 240 70.85 62.72 -36.90
C GLY A 240 71.87 62.91 -38.05
N LYS A 241 71.64 62.29 -39.21
CA LYS A 241 72.47 62.47 -40.41
C LYS A 241 72.42 63.91 -40.91
N LEU A 242 71.23 64.52 -40.99
CA LEU A 242 71.05 65.90 -41.40
C LEU A 242 71.79 66.86 -40.46
N SER A 243 71.70 66.65 -39.14
CA SER A 243 72.44 67.42 -38.14
C SER A 243 73.95 67.34 -38.38
N LYS A 244 74.47 66.14 -38.66
CA LYS A 244 75.90 65.93 -38.98
C LYS A 244 76.31 66.60 -40.30
N ASN A 245 75.48 66.53 -41.32
CA ASN A 245 75.72 67.19 -42.61
C ASN A 245 75.68 68.72 -42.49
N LEU A 246 74.71 69.27 -41.74
CA LEU A 246 74.65 70.71 -41.44
C LEU A 246 75.88 71.17 -40.65
N ALA A 247 76.33 70.40 -39.65
CA ALA A 247 77.55 70.70 -38.93
C ALA A 247 78.78 70.71 -39.85
N SER A 248 78.86 69.74 -40.77
CA SER A 248 79.96 69.64 -41.75
C SER A 248 79.95 70.80 -42.74
N LEU A 249 78.76 71.16 -43.25
CA LEU A 249 78.58 72.29 -44.15
C LEU A 249 78.95 73.62 -43.47
N ASN A 250 78.51 73.81 -42.23
CA ASN A 250 78.83 74.99 -41.45
C ASN A 250 80.34 75.07 -41.14
N ALA A 251 81.01 73.94 -40.92
CA ALA A 251 82.46 73.88 -40.78
C ALA A 251 83.18 74.29 -42.09
N ILE A 252 82.70 73.84 -43.26
CA ILE A 252 83.26 74.25 -44.56
C ILE A 252 83.04 75.75 -44.79
N TYR A 253 81.85 76.28 -44.52
CA TYR A 253 81.60 77.73 -44.61
C TYR A 253 82.46 78.54 -43.64
N GLY A 254 82.67 78.04 -42.41
CA GLY A 254 83.59 78.66 -41.45
C GLY A 254 85.04 78.66 -41.94
N ASN A 255 85.50 77.55 -42.54
CA ASN A 255 86.82 77.45 -43.16
C ASN A 255 86.95 78.37 -44.38
N MET A 256 85.88 78.51 -45.19
CA MET A 256 85.86 79.42 -46.34
C MET A 256 85.84 80.90 -45.91
N LEU A 257 85.10 81.25 -44.85
CA LEU A 257 85.12 82.59 -44.25
C LEU A 257 86.51 82.91 -43.69
N THR A 258 87.15 81.95 -43.03
CA THR A 258 88.52 82.10 -42.52
C THR A 258 89.53 82.28 -43.66
N ALA A 259 89.35 81.56 -44.77
CA ALA A 259 90.18 81.70 -45.98
C ALA A 259 89.93 83.00 -46.77
N MET A 260 88.71 83.54 -46.74
CA MET A 260 88.38 84.85 -47.35
C MET A 260 88.78 86.04 -46.48
N ASN A 261 88.84 85.88 -45.16
CA ASN A 261 89.35 86.90 -44.24
C ASN A 261 90.85 86.83 -43.98
N GLN A 262 91.58 85.91 -44.63
CA GLN A 262 93.05 85.96 -44.60
C GLN A 262 93.52 87.18 -45.42
N PRO A 263 94.12 88.21 -44.77
CA PRO A 263 94.60 89.37 -45.50
C PRO A 263 95.79 88.91 -46.34
N ARG A 264 95.73 89.20 -47.64
CA ARG A 264 96.83 88.97 -48.56
C ARG A 264 98.02 89.81 -48.11
N VAL A 265 98.98 89.18 -47.46
CA VAL A 265 100.31 89.75 -47.21
C VAL A 265 101.27 89.23 -48.28
N SER A 266 101.95 90.22 -48.87
CA SER A 266 102.84 90.20 -50.02
C SER A 266 104.09 89.33 -49.84
#